data_AF-A0A6G1PL72-F1
#
_entry.id   AF-A0A6G1PL72-F1
#
_cell.length_a   1.000
_cell.length_b   1.000
_cell.length_c   1.000
_cell.angle_alpha   90.00
_cell.angle_beta   90.00
_cell.angle_gamma   90.00
#
_symmetry.space_group_name_H-M   'P 1'
#
loop_
_entity.id
_entity.type
_entity.pdbx_description
1 polymer ?
#
loop_
_entity_poly.entity_id
_entity_poly.type
_entity_poly.pdbx_seq_one_letter_code
_entity_poly.pdbx_strand_id
1 'polypeptide(L)'
;MACRADTELKPHSFRLTVLSEGTNKPEEDESALHMEDPDTIPDAILLVEGESFYVNRQHLALQSPYFRALFFGCGLESNKKKVEIKGVVLQHFRTLMEYSRTSNLALNRETVLGILETADFLQLERARLVCCKFLERELHLSNCLGMMAYAWQLGCIQLYTAARQVVLTHFSAISTEEDFLSLSKETIADLLASNDLAISKDDLALEAILHWVSFDPTREAHFLELIELVRPESLSLQFITELLTRMKSSDPRAKLIFMLNEHFPASWSVGRSMRRTRARETIFVLGGPHNQEEQAVYYFHPLSGRWQSCAPLQRKNLTQYSVAALGDSVFVTGGYFREVLWFSVDWVRIYECGNQRWLDGPALQKSRHSHCSIGLDSVLYVMGGSMDEGLLADVERLVLGSEEGWEGVSPMVRAVERAATAALSSCVYVACGLDENGEAYSGIQRYVVKEDQWDVVSYSPFPRYDLVATELNGALYVFGGQALRFDVDTDEWTVLKEECLGTKFFCGCTTVSGQMYLVSERKSNKAFPNMMLLDPYIDACLEVDDAIPCPVPIRGCVTIRMVM
;
A
#
# COMPACT_ATOMS: atom_id res chain seq x y z
N MET A 1 -26.05 11.41 -43.41
CA MET A 1 -26.44 10.00 -43.18
C MET A 1 -26.31 9.77 -41.68
N ALA A 2 -27.45 9.59 -41.02
CA ALA A 2 -27.54 9.41 -39.57
C ALA A 2 -27.23 7.96 -39.19
N CYS A 3 -26.59 7.76 -38.03
CA CYS A 3 -26.88 6.66 -37.11
C CYS A 3 -26.46 7.08 -35.70
N ARG A 4 -27.47 7.21 -34.82
CA ARG A 4 -27.37 7.30 -33.37
C ARG A 4 -27.09 5.90 -32.81
N ALA A 5 -26.33 5.82 -31.72
CA ALA A 5 -26.42 4.72 -30.77
C ALA A 5 -26.18 5.28 -29.36
N ASP A 6 -27.28 5.52 -28.66
CA ASP A 6 -27.33 5.66 -27.21
C ASP A 6 -26.91 4.32 -26.57
N THR A 7 -26.04 4.36 -25.56
CA THR A 7 -25.93 3.26 -24.59
C THR A 7 -25.77 3.86 -23.20
N GLU A 8 -26.86 3.79 -22.44
CA GLU A 8 -26.95 4.08 -21.01
C GLU A 8 -26.03 3.13 -20.23
N LEU A 9 -25.08 3.69 -19.47
CA LEU A 9 -24.35 2.97 -18.44
C LEU A 9 -25.26 2.79 -17.22
N LYS A 10 -25.61 1.54 -16.91
CA LYS A 10 -26.25 1.17 -15.64
C LYS A 10 -25.19 1.00 -14.54
N PRO A 11 -25.45 1.45 -13.29
CA PRO A 11 -24.57 1.18 -12.16
C PRO A 11 -24.72 -0.29 -11.74
N HIS A 12 -23.63 -1.06 -11.80
CA HIS A 12 -23.59 -2.43 -11.31
C HIS A 12 -23.32 -2.44 -9.80
N SER A 13 -24.31 -2.88 -9.03
CA SER A 13 -24.14 -3.25 -7.61
C SER A 13 -23.27 -4.49 -7.50
N PHE A 14 -22.15 -4.41 -6.79
CA PHE A 14 -21.30 -5.56 -6.50
C PHE A 14 -21.85 -6.32 -5.29
N ARG A 15 -22.20 -7.59 -5.49
CA ARG A 15 -22.43 -8.60 -4.44
C ARG A 15 -21.57 -9.80 -4.80
N LEU A 16 -20.70 -10.23 -3.90
CA LEU A 16 -20.13 -11.57 -3.93
C LEU A 16 -20.82 -12.37 -2.82
N THR A 17 -21.69 -13.29 -3.20
CA THR A 17 -22.29 -14.27 -2.29
C THR A 17 -21.43 -15.54 -2.39
N VAL A 18 -20.88 -15.99 -1.26
CA VAL A 18 -20.17 -17.26 -1.15
C VAL A 18 -21.19 -18.38 -1.39
N LEU A 19 -21.08 -19.08 -2.51
CA LEU A 19 -21.86 -20.28 -2.80
C LEU A 19 -21.03 -21.48 -2.35
N SER A 20 -21.37 -22.05 -1.19
CA SER A 20 -20.95 -23.39 -0.82
C SER A 20 -21.80 -24.42 -1.57
N GLU A 21 -21.18 -25.23 -2.42
CA GLU A 21 -21.85 -26.35 -3.09
C GLU A 21 -22.17 -27.48 -2.09
N GLY A 22 -23.44 -27.88 -2.03
CA GLY A 22 -23.93 -29.00 -1.23
C GLY A 22 -25.20 -29.60 -1.82
N THR A 23 -25.02 -30.69 -2.56
CA THR A 23 -25.95 -31.77 -2.95
C THR A 23 -27.46 -31.68 -2.64
N ASN A 24 -28.27 -31.80 -3.70
CA ASN A 24 -29.74 -31.95 -3.74
C ASN A 24 -30.32 -33.13 -2.93
N LYS A 25 -31.41 -32.86 -2.17
CA LYS A 25 -32.66 -33.66 -2.10
C LYS A 25 -33.83 -32.78 -1.58
N PRO A 26 -35.08 -32.99 -2.03
CA PRO A 26 -36.25 -32.17 -1.66
C PRO A 26 -37.08 -32.81 -0.53
N GLU A 27 -38.10 -32.08 -0.05
CA GLU A 27 -39.06 -32.33 1.07
C GLU A 27 -38.65 -31.58 2.35
N GLU A 28 -39.51 -30.89 3.11
CA GLU A 28 -40.95 -30.62 3.10
C GLU A 28 -41.18 -29.35 3.97
N ASP A 29 -42.35 -28.74 3.80
CA ASP A 29 -42.83 -27.53 4.46
C ASP A 29 -43.01 -27.76 5.99
N GLU A 30 -42.15 -27.18 6.84
CA GLU A 30 -42.46 -26.99 8.27
C GLU A 30 -42.03 -25.60 8.74
N SER A 31 -43.04 -24.83 9.12
CA SER A 31 -42.97 -23.60 9.90
C SER A 31 -42.20 -23.82 11.21
N ALA A 32 -40.90 -23.55 11.20
CA ALA A 32 -40.08 -23.52 12.40
C ALA A 32 -39.86 -22.06 12.83
N LEU A 33 -40.53 -21.70 13.93
CA LEU A 33 -40.30 -20.53 14.75
C LEU A 33 -38.80 -20.20 14.86
N HIS A 34 -38.38 -19.08 14.28
CA HIS A 34 -37.14 -18.44 14.68
C HIS A 34 -37.26 -18.03 16.15
N MET A 35 -36.50 -18.71 17.00
CA MET A 35 -36.23 -18.29 18.37
C MET A 35 -35.57 -16.91 18.32
N GLU A 36 -36.34 -15.86 18.63
CA GLU A 36 -35.84 -14.50 18.78
C GLU A 36 -34.89 -14.44 19.98
N ASP A 37 -33.68 -13.95 19.75
CA ASP A 37 -32.72 -13.64 20.80
C ASP A 37 -33.36 -12.59 21.75
N PRO A 38 -33.39 -12.82 23.08
CA PRO A 38 -34.08 -11.94 24.03
C PRO A 38 -33.52 -10.50 24.09
N ASP A 39 -32.36 -10.25 23.49
CA ASP A 39 -31.74 -8.91 23.38
C ASP A 39 -32.30 -8.04 22.24
N THR A 40 -33.25 -8.55 21.45
CA THR A 40 -33.75 -7.86 20.24
C THR A 40 -35.05 -7.09 20.41
N ILE A 41 -35.59 -6.99 21.64
CA ILE A 41 -36.84 -6.24 21.88
C ILE A 41 -36.54 -4.74 21.79
N PRO A 42 -37.23 -3.98 20.91
CA PRO A 42 -37.01 -2.54 20.81
C PRO A 42 -37.58 -1.83 22.05
N ASP A 43 -36.74 -1.09 22.75
CA ASP A 43 -37.07 -0.36 23.98
C ASP A 43 -37.08 1.18 23.78
N ALA A 44 -36.66 1.67 22.61
CA ALA A 44 -36.69 3.08 22.23
C ALA A 44 -37.10 3.30 20.77
N ILE A 45 -37.58 4.52 20.50
CA ILE A 45 -37.95 5.00 19.15
C ILE A 45 -37.10 6.22 18.82
N LEU A 46 -36.29 6.13 17.76
CA LEU A 46 -35.55 7.26 17.20
C LEU A 46 -36.38 7.87 16.07
N LEU A 47 -36.55 9.20 16.06
CA LEU A 47 -37.24 9.94 15.02
C LEU A 47 -36.22 10.72 14.18
N VAL A 48 -36.18 10.46 12.88
CA VAL A 48 -35.31 11.16 11.91
C VAL A 48 -36.16 11.58 10.72
N GLU A 49 -36.20 12.89 10.43
CA GLU A 49 -36.99 13.48 9.32
C GLU A 49 -38.44 12.97 9.23
N GLY A 50 -39.07 12.68 10.39
CA GLY A 50 -40.44 12.18 10.49
C GLY A 50 -40.61 10.66 10.47
N GLU A 51 -39.55 9.90 10.16
CA GLU A 51 -39.57 8.44 10.22
C GLU A 51 -39.12 7.88 11.57
N SER A 52 -39.75 6.78 11.99
CA SER A 52 -39.54 6.16 13.31
C SER A 52 -38.75 4.86 13.19
N PHE A 53 -37.63 4.79 13.90
CA PHE A 53 -36.75 3.62 13.97
C PHE A 53 -36.86 2.98 15.36
N TYR A 54 -37.18 1.68 15.40
CA TYR A 54 -37.30 0.89 16.62
C TYR A 54 -35.97 0.24 16.94
N VAL A 55 -35.37 0.64 18.07
CA VAL A 55 -33.99 0.29 18.42
C VAL A 55 -33.89 -0.22 19.85
N ASN A 56 -32.85 -1.00 20.12
CA ASN A 56 -32.46 -1.39 21.46
C ASN A 56 -31.35 -0.43 21.96
N ARG A 57 -31.58 0.21 23.11
CA ARG A 57 -30.66 1.20 23.69
C ARG A 57 -29.30 0.61 24.04
N GLN A 58 -29.26 -0.58 24.64
CA GLN A 58 -28.01 -1.24 25.03
C GLN A 58 -27.17 -1.59 23.81
N HIS A 59 -27.81 -2.19 22.80
CA HIS A 59 -27.16 -2.55 21.54
C HIS A 59 -26.47 -1.35 20.87
N LEU A 60 -27.20 -0.24 20.68
CA LEU A 60 -26.63 0.96 20.08
C LEU A 60 -25.57 1.63 20.96
N ALA A 61 -25.75 1.64 22.28
CA ALA A 61 -24.77 2.22 23.20
C ALA A 61 -23.44 1.44 23.26
N LEU A 62 -23.48 0.12 23.02
CA LEU A 62 -22.26 -0.69 22.89
C LEU A 62 -21.46 -0.35 21.64
N GLN A 63 -22.15 0.05 20.56
CA GLN A 63 -21.53 0.33 19.26
C GLN A 63 -21.18 1.80 19.03
N SER A 64 -21.72 2.72 19.85
CA SER A 64 -21.59 4.16 19.66
C SER A 64 -21.54 4.89 21.00
N PRO A 65 -20.47 5.65 21.28
CA PRO A 65 -20.40 6.50 22.47
C PRO A 65 -21.44 7.64 22.44
N TYR A 66 -21.87 8.11 21.25
CA TYR A 66 -22.99 9.05 21.12
C TYR A 66 -24.29 8.46 21.67
N PHE A 67 -24.67 7.25 21.25
CA PHE A 67 -25.89 6.60 21.75
C PHE A 67 -25.76 6.21 23.22
N ARG A 68 -24.56 5.87 23.69
CA ARG A 68 -24.29 5.67 25.12
C ARG A 68 -24.57 6.94 25.93
N ALA A 69 -24.10 8.08 25.47
CA ALA A 69 -24.37 9.36 26.11
C ALA A 69 -25.86 9.74 26.03
N LEU A 70 -26.51 9.47 24.89
CA LEU A 70 -27.92 9.76 24.67
C LEU A 70 -28.84 8.96 25.59
N PHE A 71 -28.61 7.65 25.72
CA PHE A 71 -29.50 6.75 26.46
C PHE A 71 -29.13 6.57 27.93
N PHE A 72 -27.83 6.59 28.26
CA PHE A 72 -27.32 6.30 29.60
C PHE A 72 -26.57 7.47 30.23
N GLY A 73 -26.53 8.63 29.58
CA GLY A 73 -26.02 9.86 30.15
C GLY A 73 -27.00 10.57 31.08
N CYS A 74 -26.54 11.67 31.69
CA CYS A 74 -27.34 12.49 32.62
C CYS A 74 -28.30 13.47 31.92
N GLY A 75 -28.52 13.33 30.60
CA GLY A 75 -29.35 14.25 29.80
C GLY A 75 -30.86 14.01 29.97
N LEU A 76 -31.68 14.98 29.55
CA LEU A 76 -33.16 14.89 29.58
C LEU A 76 -33.74 13.82 28.62
N GLU A 77 -32.93 13.36 27.67
CA GLU A 77 -33.32 12.42 26.61
C GLU A 77 -33.24 10.96 27.05
N SER A 78 -32.44 10.65 28.08
CA SER A 78 -32.27 9.28 28.61
C SER A 78 -33.60 8.70 29.13
N ASN A 79 -34.49 9.54 29.66
CA ASN A 79 -35.79 9.14 30.17
C ASN A 79 -36.92 9.12 29.12
N LYS A 80 -36.65 9.55 27.87
CA LYS A 80 -37.68 9.62 26.82
C LYS A 80 -37.74 8.33 25.99
N LYS A 81 -38.94 7.77 25.82
CA LYS A 81 -39.16 6.62 24.94
C LYS A 81 -39.01 6.96 23.45
N LYS A 82 -39.25 8.23 23.09
CA LYS A 82 -39.09 8.75 21.72
C LYS A 82 -38.10 9.92 21.71
N VAL A 83 -37.04 9.80 20.93
CA VAL A 83 -35.96 10.79 20.82
C VAL A 83 -35.83 11.22 19.36
N GLU A 84 -35.76 12.52 19.11
CA GLU A 84 -35.61 13.09 17.76
C GLU A 84 -34.13 13.41 17.52
N ILE A 85 -33.55 12.87 16.44
CA ILE A 85 -32.18 13.16 16.02
C ILE A 85 -32.25 14.16 14.87
N LYS A 86 -31.55 15.29 15.04
CA LYS A 86 -31.50 16.38 14.07
C LYS A 86 -30.11 16.47 13.44
N GLY A 87 -30.04 16.99 12.21
CA GLY A 87 -28.76 17.19 11.51
C GLY A 87 -28.24 15.96 10.77
N VAL A 88 -29.05 14.91 10.61
CA VAL A 88 -28.70 13.71 9.86
C VAL A 88 -29.70 13.48 8.73
N VAL A 89 -29.21 13.06 7.57
CA VAL A 89 -30.03 12.72 6.41
C VAL A 89 -30.65 11.33 6.60
N LEU A 90 -31.96 11.20 6.36
CA LEU A 90 -32.70 9.96 6.61
C LEU A 90 -32.10 8.74 5.90
N GLN A 91 -31.68 8.90 4.64
CA GLN A 91 -31.11 7.80 3.85
C GLN A 91 -29.82 7.25 4.48
N HIS A 92 -28.89 8.11 4.87
CA HIS A 92 -27.62 7.70 5.48
C HIS A 92 -27.85 7.08 6.86
N PHE A 93 -28.75 7.66 7.64
CA PHE A 93 -29.14 7.12 8.94
C PHE A 93 -29.74 5.72 8.83
N ARG A 94 -30.63 5.48 7.85
CA ARG A 94 -31.23 4.16 7.61
C ARG A 94 -30.17 3.12 7.29
N THR A 95 -29.22 3.42 6.42
CA THR A 95 -28.12 2.51 6.07
C THR A 95 -27.28 2.15 7.31
N LEU A 96 -26.97 3.13 8.17
CA LEU A 96 -26.24 2.88 9.42
C LEU A 96 -27.03 2.06 10.44
N MET A 97 -28.35 2.26 10.51
CA MET A 97 -29.20 1.43 11.37
C MET A 97 -29.30 0.00 10.85
N GLU A 98 -29.34 -0.21 9.54
CA GLU A 98 -29.28 -1.56 8.95
C GLU A 98 -27.92 -2.22 9.24
N TYR A 99 -26.82 -1.49 9.07
CA TYR A 99 -25.47 -1.95 9.43
C TYR A 99 -25.37 -2.36 10.90
N SER A 100 -25.94 -1.59 11.84
CA SER A 100 -25.92 -1.96 13.26
C SER A 100 -26.58 -3.32 13.55
N ARG A 101 -27.49 -3.78 12.67
CA ARG A 101 -28.18 -5.07 12.78
C ARG A 101 -27.47 -6.19 12.01
N THR A 102 -26.99 -5.90 10.81
CA THR A 102 -26.44 -6.93 9.90
C THR A 102 -24.92 -7.04 9.95
N SER A 103 -24.23 -6.05 10.52
CA SER A 103 -22.78 -5.86 10.43
C SER A 103 -22.25 -5.77 8.99
N ASN A 104 -23.12 -5.50 8.00
CA ASN A 104 -22.75 -5.37 6.59
C ASN A 104 -23.15 -3.98 6.08
N LEU A 105 -22.17 -3.19 5.63
CA LEU A 105 -22.38 -1.82 5.17
C LEU A 105 -22.26 -1.75 3.65
N ALA A 106 -23.41 -1.65 2.97
CA ALA A 106 -23.44 -1.46 1.53
C ALA A 106 -23.08 -0.01 1.16
N LEU A 107 -21.88 0.20 0.63
CA LEU A 107 -21.37 1.51 0.22
C LEU A 107 -21.46 1.72 -1.29
N ASN A 108 -21.67 2.98 -1.67
CA ASN A 108 -21.62 3.44 -3.06
C ASN A 108 -20.94 4.82 -3.13
N ARG A 109 -20.43 5.18 -4.31
CA ARG A 109 -19.65 6.41 -4.53
C ARG A 109 -20.44 7.70 -4.24
N GLU A 110 -21.76 7.68 -4.40
CA GLU A 110 -22.59 8.88 -4.26
C GLU A 110 -22.97 9.18 -2.80
N THR A 111 -23.13 8.15 -1.97
CA THR A 111 -23.63 8.29 -0.59
C THR A 111 -22.54 8.12 0.47
N VAL A 112 -21.37 7.57 0.12
CA VAL A 112 -20.32 7.24 1.10
C VAL A 112 -19.86 8.44 1.93
N LEU A 113 -19.73 9.62 1.34
CA LEU A 113 -19.32 10.84 2.07
C LEU A 113 -20.36 11.23 3.12
N GLY A 114 -21.64 11.22 2.75
CA GLY A 114 -22.73 11.53 3.68
C GLY A 114 -22.94 10.44 4.75
N ILE A 115 -22.69 9.17 4.42
CA ILE A 115 -22.68 8.07 5.40
C ILE A 115 -21.51 8.25 6.37
N LEU A 116 -20.32 8.62 5.88
CA LEU A 116 -19.15 8.88 6.70
C LEU A 116 -19.37 10.04 7.68
N GLU A 117 -19.91 11.16 7.22
CA GLU A 117 -20.27 12.30 8.07
C GLU A 117 -21.30 11.93 9.14
N THR A 118 -22.32 11.15 8.74
CA THR A 118 -23.35 10.67 9.68
C THR A 118 -22.76 9.66 10.68
N ALA A 119 -21.86 8.79 10.25
CA ALA A 119 -21.17 7.82 11.10
C ALA A 119 -20.26 8.53 12.11
N ASP A 120 -19.54 9.56 11.68
CA ASP A 120 -18.69 10.38 12.55
C ASP A 120 -19.54 11.17 13.58
N PHE A 121 -20.63 11.80 13.13
CA PHE A 121 -21.57 12.49 14.01
C PHE A 121 -22.15 11.55 15.08
N LEU A 122 -22.54 10.33 14.70
CA LEU A 122 -23.05 9.31 15.60
C LEU A 122 -21.93 8.51 16.29
N GLN A 123 -20.66 8.84 16.09
CA GLN A 123 -19.51 8.16 16.68
C GLN A 123 -19.54 6.62 16.47
N LEU A 124 -19.95 6.18 15.28
CA LEU A 124 -19.93 4.78 14.85
C LEU A 124 -18.57 4.46 14.23
N GLU A 125 -17.58 4.18 15.07
CA GLU A 125 -16.16 4.05 14.65
C GLU A 125 -15.95 2.97 13.58
N ARG A 126 -16.58 1.80 13.71
CA ARG A 126 -16.47 0.72 12.70
C ARG A 126 -17.06 1.13 11.35
N ALA A 127 -18.21 1.79 11.33
CA ALA A 127 -18.81 2.28 10.08
C ALA A 127 -17.94 3.36 9.44
N ARG A 128 -17.41 4.28 10.25
CA ARG A 128 -16.45 5.30 9.82
C ARG A 128 -15.21 4.67 9.17
N LEU A 129 -14.63 3.65 9.79
CA LEU A 129 -13.47 2.91 9.26
C LEU A 129 -13.79 2.27 7.90
N VAL A 130 -14.90 1.55 7.78
CA VAL A 130 -15.32 0.92 6.52
C VAL A 130 -15.51 1.96 5.41
N CYS A 131 -16.11 3.12 5.72
CA CYS A 131 -16.22 4.23 4.78
C CYS A 131 -14.85 4.79 4.35
N CYS A 132 -13.92 4.99 5.29
CA CYS A 132 -12.57 5.45 4.97
C CYS A 132 -11.83 4.46 4.06
N LYS A 133 -11.88 3.15 4.36
CA LYS A 133 -11.25 2.12 3.51
C LYS A 133 -11.87 2.03 2.11
N PHE A 134 -13.18 2.20 2.02
CA PHE A 134 -13.85 2.32 0.73
C PHE A 134 -13.32 3.51 -0.07
N LEU A 135 -13.18 4.68 0.56
CA LEU A 135 -12.63 5.89 -0.09
C LEU A 135 -11.16 5.73 -0.47
N GLU A 136 -10.35 5.08 0.37
CA GLU A 136 -8.93 4.78 0.06
C GLU A 136 -8.80 3.89 -1.19
N ARG A 137 -9.71 2.91 -1.37
CA ARG A 137 -9.75 2.06 -2.57
C ARG A 137 -10.17 2.81 -3.83
N GLU A 138 -10.97 3.85 -3.69
CA GLU A 138 -11.50 4.65 -4.80
C GLU A 138 -10.68 5.94 -5.05
N LEU A 139 -9.49 6.05 -4.45
CA LEU A 139 -8.57 7.15 -4.72
C LEU A 139 -8.08 7.10 -6.16
N HIS A 140 -8.12 8.24 -6.82
CA HIS A 140 -7.72 8.43 -8.21
C HIS A 140 -7.07 9.81 -8.36
N LEU A 141 -6.24 10.02 -9.40
CA LEU A 141 -5.59 11.32 -9.63
C LEU A 141 -6.59 12.49 -9.66
N SER A 142 -7.75 12.28 -10.27
CA SER A 142 -8.79 13.30 -10.40
C SER A 142 -9.54 13.64 -9.10
N ASN A 143 -9.42 12.85 -8.04
CA ASN A 143 -10.12 13.12 -6.77
C ASN A 143 -9.18 13.28 -5.57
N CYS A 144 -7.88 12.96 -5.72
CA CYS A 144 -6.95 12.89 -4.60
C CYS A 144 -6.80 14.22 -3.83
N LEU A 145 -6.77 15.37 -4.53
CA LEU A 145 -6.68 16.69 -3.88
C LEU A 145 -7.92 17.00 -3.04
N GLY A 146 -9.12 16.75 -3.60
CA GLY A 146 -10.38 16.92 -2.90
C GLY A 146 -10.51 15.97 -1.71
N MET A 147 -10.14 14.70 -1.87
CA MET A 147 -10.13 13.71 -0.80
C MET A 147 -9.12 14.05 0.29
N MET A 148 -7.94 14.58 -0.07
CA MET A 148 -6.95 15.05 0.89
C MET A 148 -7.52 16.20 1.74
N ALA A 149 -8.13 17.22 1.13
CA ALA A 149 -8.75 18.32 1.86
C ALA A 149 -9.92 17.86 2.75
N TYR A 150 -10.77 16.98 2.22
CA TYR A 150 -11.92 16.44 2.93
C TYR A 150 -11.52 15.59 4.14
N ALA A 151 -10.55 14.69 3.97
CA ALA A 151 -10.04 13.83 5.02
C ALA A 151 -9.39 14.64 6.15
N TRP A 152 -8.69 15.73 5.82
CA TRP A 152 -8.16 16.67 6.80
C TRP A 152 -9.27 17.31 7.64
N GLN A 153 -10.33 17.79 6.99
CA GLN A 153 -11.45 18.45 7.67
C GLN A 153 -12.18 17.52 8.65
N LEU A 154 -12.36 16.24 8.30
CA LEU A 154 -12.97 15.24 9.17
C LEU A 154 -11.99 14.59 10.17
N GLY A 155 -10.70 14.95 10.13
CA GLY A 155 -9.68 14.31 10.95
C GLY A 155 -9.46 12.82 10.64
N CYS A 156 -9.73 12.39 9.40
CA CYS A 156 -9.47 11.04 8.92
C CYS A 156 -8.00 10.92 8.48
N ILE A 157 -7.11 10.70 9.45
CA ILE A 157 -5.65 10.74 9.23
C ILE A 157 -5.18 9.70 8.21
N GLN A 158 -5.67 8.46 8.27
CA GLN A 158 -5.26 7.39 7.34
C GLN A 158 -5.62 7.73 5.88
N LEU A 159 -6.87 8.14 5.65
CA LEU A 159 -7.34 8.57 4.33
C LEU A 159 -6.57 9.81 3.83
N TYR A 160 -6.27 10.76 4.72
CA TYR A 160 -5.44 11.92 4.39
C TYR A 160 -4.03 11.49 3.94
N THR A 161 -3.38 10.60 4.70
CA THR A 161 -2.05 10.09 4.38
C THR A 161 -2.05 9.34 3.05
N ALA A 162 -3.06 8.49 2.80
CA ALA A 162 -3.21 7.79 1.53
C ALA A 162 -3.40 8.76 0.36
N ALA A 163 -4.35 9.70 0.46
CA ALA A 163 -4.60 10.70 -0.58
C ALA A 163 -3.37 11.59 -0.85
N ARG A 164 -2.69 12.02 0.21
CA ARG A 164 -1.43 12.78 0.12
C ARG A 164 -0.33 11.98 -0.57
N GLN A 165 -0.23 10.68 -0.29
CA GLN A 165 0.76 9.82 -0.95
C GLN A 165 0.50 9.76 -2.46
N VAL A 166 -0.75 9.66 -2.91
CA VAL A 166 -1.11 9.76 -4.34
C VAL A 166 -0.61 11.07 -4.93
N VAL A 167 -0.80 12.20 -4.21
CA VAL A 167 -0.34 13.51 -4.66
C VAL A 167 1.19 13.57 -4.80
N LEU A 168 1.92 12.97 -3.86
CA LEU A 168 3.37 12.96 -3.86
C LEU A 168 3.93 12.06 -4.98
N THR A 169 3.30 10.92 -5.23
CA THR A 169 3.63 9.98 -6.32
C THR A 169 3.39 10.61 -7.69
N HIS A 170 2.25 11.27 -7.87
CA HIS A 170 1.77 11.77 -9.16
C HIS A 170 1.90 13.29 -9.31
N PHE A 171 2.83 13.90 -8.58
CA PHE A 171 2.99 15.35 -8.52
C PHE A 171 3.20 15.99 -9.89
N SER A 172 3.86 15.28 -10.82
CA SER A 172 4.07 15.74 -12.21
C SER A 172 2.77 15.97 -12.97
N ALA A 173 1.79 15.08 -12.82
CA ALA A 173 0.47 15.27 -13.42
C ALA A 173 -0.34 16.31 -12.64
N ILE A 174 -0.37 16.20 -11.31
CA ILE A 174 -1.23 17.00 -10.44
C ILE A 174 -0.86 18.49 -10.45
N SER A 175 0.44 18.83 -10.50
CA SER A 175 0.89 20.23 -10.55
C SER A 175 0.40 21.02 -11.77
N THR A 176 -0.08 20.32 -12.81
CA THR A 176 -0.62 20.91 -14.03
C THR A 176 -2.15 21.09 -14.00
N GLU A 177 -2.84 20.45 -13.05
CA GLU A 177 -4.30 20.51 -12.91
C GLU A 177 -4.76 21.85 -12.31
N GLU A 178 -5.98 22.28 -12.66
CA GLU A 178 -6.56 23.53 -12.13
C GLU A 178 -6.82 23.44 -10.61
N ASP A 179 -7.23 22.26 -10.12
CA ASP A 179 -7.49 22.02 -8.70
C ASP A 179 -6.26 22.29 -7.82
N PHE A 180 -5.05 22.10 -8.35
CA PHE A 180 -3.81 22.42 -7.65
C PHE A 180 -3.69 23.92 -7.33
N LEU A 181 -4.22 24.79 -8.20
CA LEU A 181 -4.19 26.24 -8.03
C LEU A 181 -5.09 26.73 -6.87
N SER A 182 -6.05 25.90 -6.45
CA SER A 182 -6.93 26.16 -5.32
C SER A 182 -6.31 25.88 -3.95
N LEU A 183 -5.17 25.18 -3.91
CA LEU A 183 -4.51 24.79 -2.68
C LEU A 183 -3.97 25.99 -1.89
N SER A 184 -3.97 25.83 -0.56
CA SER A 184 -3.35 26.78 0.36
C SER A 184 -1.83 26.76 0.28
N LYS A 185 -1.19 27.84 0.73
CA LYS A 185 0.27 27.92 0.87
C LYS A 185 0.81 26.78 1.75
N GLU A 186 0.12 26.52 2.86
CA GLU A 186 0.52 25.53 3.87
C GLU A 186 0.54 24.13 3.27
N THR A 187 -0.47 23.79 2.46
CA THR A 187 -0.54 22.49 1.78
C THR A 187 0.58 22.33 0.75
N ILE A 188 0.88 23.36 -0.05
CA ILE A 188 1.97 23.29 -1.03
C ILE A 188 3.32 23.18 -0.34
N ALA A 189 3.53 23.95 0.72
CA ALA A 189 4.75 23.88 1.51
C ALA A 189 4.96 22.47 2.09
N ASP A 190 3.90 21.86 2.62
CA ASP A 190 3.94 20.49 3.13
C ASP A 190 4.31 19.45 2.05
N LEU A 191 3.71 19.54 0.86
CA LEU A 191 4.00 18.64 -0.25
C LEU A 191 5.45 18.79 -0.74
N LEU A 192 5.91 20.03 -0.92
CA LEU A 192 7.27 20.32 -1.42
C LEU A 192 8.37 19.94 -0.42
N ALA A 193 8.10 20.13 0.88
CA ALA A 193 9.00 19.76 1.96
C ALA A 193 9.14 18.23 2.14
N SER A 194 8.21 17.45 1.58
CA SER A 194 8.20 15.99 1.68
C SER A 194 9.41 15.35 1.00
N ASN A 195 10.04 14.40 1.68
CA ASN A 195 11.11 13.58 1.11
C ASN A 195 10.58 12.51 0.15
N ASP A 196 9.28 12.18 0.23
CA ASP A 196 8.57 11.20 -0.60
C ASP A 196 8.07 11.76 -1.94
N LEU A 197 8.29 13.06 -2.21
CA LEU A 197 7.86 13.67 -3.46
C LEU A 197 8.58 13.01 -4.65
N ALA A 198 7.82 12.36 -5.52
CA ALA A 198 8.34 11.52 -6.60
C ALA A 198 8.72 12.35 -7.84
N ILE A 199 9.69 13.26 -7.69
CA ILE A 199 10.23 14.06 -8.79
C ILE A 199 11.71 13.78 -9.01
N SER A 200 12.10 13.63 -10.28
CA SER A 200 13.49 13.34 -10.66
C SER A 200 14.41 14.56 -10.50
N LYS A 201 13.86 15.75 -10.74
CA LYS A 201 14.53 17.05 -10.58
C LYS A 201 13.57 18.06 -9.99
N ASP A 202 14.10 18.98 -9.19
CA ASP A 202 13.34 20.08 -8.59
C ASP A 202 12.94 21.17 -9.61
N ASP A 203 13.28 21.01 -10.89
CA ASP A 203 12.74 21.81 -12.02
C ASP A 203 11.21 21.90 -11.94
N LEU A 204 10.56 20.75 -11.67
CA LEU A 204 9.11 20.64 -11.56
C LEU A 204 8.55 21.32 -10.29
N ALA A 205 9.28 21.25 -9.18
CA ALA A 205 8.89 21.95 -7.95
C ALA A 205 8.91 23.47 -8.14
N LEU A 206 9.95 23.98 -8.80
CA LEU A 206 10.06 25.39 -9.15
C LEU A 206 8.95 25.82 -10.14
N GLU A 207 8.71 25.04 -11.19
CA GLU A 207 7.62 25.32 -12.14
C GLU A 207 6.25 25.34 -11.45
N ALA A 208 5.98 24.39 -10.55
CA ALA A 208 4.73 24.34 -9.78
C ALA A 208 4.54 25.58 -8.89
N ILE A 209 5.59 26.05 -8.21
CA ILE A 209 5.54 27.29 -7.41
C ILE A 209 5.26 28.48 -8.32
N LEU A 210 5.99 28.62 -9.43
CA LEU A 210 5.80 29.72 -10.37
C LEU A 210 4.38 29.73 -10.92
N HIS A 211 3.85 28.55 -11.29
CA HIS A 211 2.48 28.38 -11.76
C HIS A 211 1.47 28.84 -10.69
N TRP A 212 1.59 28.33 -9.45
CA TRP A 212 0.66 28.65 -8.36
C TRP A 212 0.68 30.11 -7.90
N VAL A 213 1.87 30.73 -7.82
CA VAL A 213 2.00 32.14 -7.46
C VAL A 213 1.53 33.04 -8.60
N SER A 214 1.83 32.70 -9.85
CA SER A 214 1.41 33.51 -11.01
C SER A 214 -0.10 33.56 -11.23
N PHE A 215 -0.85 32.61 -10.65
CA PHE A 215 -2.30 32.55 -10.75
C PHE A 215 -3.02 33.65 -9.96
N ASP A 216 -2.48 34.05 -8.80
CA ASP A 216 -3.07 35.08 -7.94
C ASP A 216 -1.98 36.05 -7.45
N PRO A 217 -2.02 37.34 -7.88
CA PRO A 217 -1.03 38.34 -7.50
C PRO A 217 -0.86 38.55 -5.99
N THR A 218 -1.86 38.22 -5.17
CA THR A 218 -1.74 38.33 -3.71
C THR A 218 -0.74 37.34 -3.11
N ARG A 219 -0.44 36.26 -3.84
CA ARG A 219 0.47 35.19 -3.43
C ARG A 219 1.94 35.52 -3.64
N GLU A 220 2.27 36.63 -4.30
CA GLU A 220 3.66 37.06 -4.53
C GLU A 220 4.47 37.12 -3.23
N ALA A 221 3.84 37.49 -2.11
CA ALA A 221 4.48 37.53 -0.80
C ALA A 221 4.95 36.16 -0.29
N HIS A 222 4.35 35.07 -0.77
CA HIS A 222 4.67 33.70 -0.35
C HIS A 222 5.78 33.06 -1.18
N PHE A 223 6.15 33.65 -2.32
CA PHE A 223 7.11 33.08 -3.25
C PHE A 223 8.48 32.80 -2.60
N LEU A 224 9.01 33.78 -1.86
CA LEU A 224 10.33 33.65 -1.21
C LEU A 224 10.35 32.60 -0.09
N GLU A 225 9.22 32.28 0.52
CA GLU A 225 9.14 31.21 1.51
C GLU A 225 9.07 29.83 0.85
N LEU A 226 8.31 29.70 -0.25
CA LEU A 226 8.17 28.44 -0.98
C LEU A 226 9.45 28.05 -1.74
N ILE A 227 10.19 29.03 -2.26
CA ILE A 227 11.43 28.78 -3.02
C ILE A 227 12.54 28.18 -2.13
N GLU A 228 12.51 28.42 -0.81
CA GLU A 228 13.45 27.80 0.13
C GLU A 228 13.31 26.27 0.20
N LEU A 229 12.16 25.73 -0.22
CA LEU A 229 11.89 24.30 -0.28
C LEU A 229 12.42 23.64 -1.56
N VAL A 230 12.80 24.44 -2.56
CA VAL A 230 13.42 23.97 -3.82
C VAL A 230 14.91 23.80 -3.60
N ARG A 231 15.46 22.66 -4.05
CA ARG A 231 16.87 22.34 -3.90
C ARG A 231 17.64 22.79 -5.13
N PRO A 232 18.51 23.80 -5.01
CA PRO A 232 19.18 24.40 -6.16
C PRO A 232 20.12 23.42 -6.86
N GLU A 233 20.73 22.49 -6.11
CA GLU A 233 21.63 21.45 -6.65
C GLU A 233 20.94 20.50 -7.64
N SER A 234 19.61 20.38 -7.56
CA SER A 234 18.82 19.51 -8.43
C SER A 234 18.26 20.24 -9.67
N LEU A 235 18.42 21.56 -9.76
CA LEU A 235 17.91 22.34 -10.90
C LEU A 235 18.81 22.13 -12.12
N SER A 236 18.20 21.88 -13.28
CA SER A 236 18.94 21.68 -14.52
C SER A 236 19.22 22.99 -15.24
N LEU A 237 20.44 23.11 -15.78
CA LEU A 237 20.83 24.27 -16.60
C LEU A 237 19.93 24.42 -17.84
N GLN A 238 19.47 23.31 -18.42
CA GLN A 238 18.54 23.33 -19.54
C GLN A 238 17.22 23.99 -19.15
N PHE A 239 16.61 23.55 -18.04
CA PHE A 239 15.37 24.13 -17.53
C PHE A 239 15.52 25.64 -17.26
N ILE A 240 16.59 26.05 -16.56
CA ILE A 240 16.84 27.47 -16.26
C ILE A 240 16.97 28.28 -17.55
N THR A 241 17.70 27.77 -18.55
CA THR A 241 17.87 28.46 -19.84
C THR A 241 16.55 28.59 -20.59
N GLU A 242 15.73 27.53 -20.62
CA GLU A 242 14.41 27.57 -21.23
C GLU A 242 13.46 28.53 -20.51
N LEU A 243 13.49 28.55 -19.17
CA LEU A 243 12.69 29.46 -18.36
C LEU A 243 13.05 30.93 -18.67
N LEU A 244 14.34 31.26 -18.66
CA LEU A 244 14.84 32.62 -18.96
C LEU A 244 14.53 33.07 -20.39
N THR A 245 14.56 32.16 -21.37
CA THR A 245 14.31 32.48 -22.79
C THR A 245 12.83 32.65 -23.11
N ARG A 246 11.92 31.95 -22.42
CA ARG A 246 10.46 32.07 -22.62
C ARG A 246 9.87 33.33 -21.98
N MET A 247 10.51 33.87 -20.95
CA MET A 247 9.98 35.02 -20.21
C MET A 247 10.07 36.33 -21.00
N LYS A 248 8.91 36.98 -21.16
CA LYS A 248 8.82 38.38 -21.62
C LYS A 248 8.80 39.30 -20.39
N SER A 249 9.23 40.56 -20.54
CA SER A 249 9.28 41.54 -19.45
C SER A 249 7.92 41.84 -18.78
N SER A 250 6.80 41.49 -19.44
CA SER A 250 5.44 41.64 -18.93
C SER A 250 4.88 40.41 -18.21
N ASP A 251 5.63 39.31 -18.12
CA ASP A 251 5.18 38.06 -17.51
C ASP A 251 5.28 38.13 -15.97
N PRO A 252 4.22 37.80 -15.21
CA PRO A 252 4.30 37.67 -13.75
C PRO A 252 5.45 36.78 -13.29
N ARG A 253 5.79 35.72 -14.04
CA ARG A 253 6.91 34.82 -13.74
C ARG A 253 8.26 35.52 -13.81
N ALA A 254 8.43 36.47 -14.74
CA ALA A 254 9.66 37.26 -14.87
C ALA A 254 9.90 38.14 -13.64
N LYS A 255 8.82 38.68 -13.07
CA LYS A 255 8.88 39.45 -11.81
C LYS A 255 9.33 38.57 -10.65
N LEU A 256 8.83 37.34 -10.54
CA LEU A 256 9.21 36.39 -9.48
C LEU A 256 10.69 35.97 -9.61
N ILE A 257 11.16 35.70 -10.82
CA ILE A 257 12.59 35.37 -11.05
C ILE A 257 13.48 36.59 -10.76
N PHE A 258 13.04 37.80 -11.09
CA PHE A 258 13.75 39.02 -10.69
C PHE A 258 13.81 39.16 -9.16
N MET A 259 12.70 38.91 -8.46
CA MET A 259 12.66 38.88 -6.99
C MET A 259 13.64 37.85 -6.41
N LEU A 260 13.74 36.66 -7.01
CA LEU A 260 14.71 35.63 -6.61
C LEU A 260 16.16 36.09 -6.78
N ASN A 261 16.46 36.80 -7.87
CA ASN A 261 17.80 37.32 -8.12
C ASN A 261 18.19 38.44 -7.13
N GLU A 262 17.25 39.32 -6.79
CA GLU A 262 17.48 40.40 -5.80
C GLU A 262 17.55 39.87 -4.36
N HIS A 263 16.71 38.88 -4.02
CA HIS A 263 16.58 38.30 -2.68
C HIS A 263 16.96 36.82 -2.71
N PHE A 264 18.21 36.53 -3.10
CA PHE A 264 18.69 35.16 -3.21
C PHE A 264 18.70 34.46 -1.84
N PRO A 265 17.99 33.32 -1.66
CA PRO A 265 17.90 32.65 -0.37
C PRO A 265 19.28 32.29 0.21
N ALA A 266 19.44 32.48 1.52
CA ALA A 266 20.65 32.07 2.23
C ALA A 266 20.91 30.55 2.10
N SER A 267 19.84 29.76 2.01
CA SER A 267 19.89 28.31 1.77
C SER A 267 20.51 27.92 0.44
N TRP A 268 20.51 28.81 -0.56
CA TRP A 268 21.09 28.56 -1.89
C TRP A 268 22.53 29.06 -2.01
N SER A 269 22.97 29.99 -1.16
CA SER A 269 24.28 30.66 -1.25
C SER A 269 25.37 30.02 -0.39
N VAL A 270 25.00 29.40 0.72
CA VAL A 270 25.95 28.66 1.55
C VAL A 270 26.05 27.26 0.96
N GLY A 271 27.23 26.87 0.46
CA GLY A 271 27.58 25.48 0.10
C GLY A 271 27.53 24.49 1.28
N ARG A 272 26.67 24.72 2.28
CA ARG A 272 26.11 23.68 3.11
C ARG A 272 25.35 22.77 2.18
N SER A 273 26.06 21.73 1.73
CA SER A 273 25.47 20.47 1.30
C SER A 273 24.41 20.10 2.33
N MET A 274 23.16 20.52 2.09
CA MET A 274 22.04 19.91 2.78
C MET A 274 21.98 18.53 2.18
N ARG A 275 22.39 17.52 2.96
CA ARG A 275 22.11 16.09 2.75
C ARG A 275 20.59 15.82 2.82
N ARG A 276 19.81 16.60 2.09
CA ARG A 276 18.37 16.43 1.88
C ARG A 276 18.20 16.11 0.41
N THR A 277 18.89 15.10 -0.09
CA THR A 277 18.46 14.54 -1.37
C THR A 277 17.07 13.94 -1.16
N ARG A 278 16.22 14.00 -2.20
CA ARG A 278 14.88 13.38 -2.15
C ARG A 278 15.16 11.89 -1.99
N ALA A 279 14.38 11.20 -1.15
CA ALA A 279 14.58 9.76 -0.98
C ALA A 279 14.49 9.12 -2.38
N ARG A 280 15.52 8.37 -2.77
CA ARG A 280 15.53 7.67 -4.04
C ARG A 280 15.30 6.20 -3.73
N GLU A 281 14.12 5.74 -4.11
CA GLU A 281 13.81 4.33 -4.06
C GLU A 281 14.39 3.65 -5.30
N THR A 282 15.02 2.51 -5.06
CA THR A 282 15.72 1.70 -6.05
C THR A 282 15.28 0.28 -5.91
N ILE A 283 14.93 -0.34 -7.03
CA ILE A 283 14.54 -1.75 -7.05
C ILE A 283 15.78 -2.55 -7.35
N PHE A 284 16.17 -3.47 -6.47
CA PHE A 284 17.22 -4.44 -6.72
C PHE A 284 16.62 -5.74 -7.23
N VAL A 285 17.17 -6.22 -8.33
CA VAL A 285 16.81 -7.51 -8.93
C VAL A 285 18.06 -8.37 -8.94
N LEU A 286 18.04 -9.41 -8.11
CA LEU A 286 19.00 -10.50 -8.13
C LEU A 286 18.47 -11.56 -9.09
N GLY A 287 19.23 -11.77 -10.17
CA GLY A 287 18.83 -12.56 -11.33
C GLY A 287 19.95 -13.42 -11.89
N GLY A 288 19.73 -13.91 -13.09
CA GLY A 288 20.67 -14.72 -13.86
C GLY A 288 20.50 -16.23 -13.65
N PRO A 289 21.08 -17.02 -14.56
CA PRO A 289 21.01 -18.46 -14.49
C PRO A 289 21.81 -18.98 -13.28
N HIS A 290 21.14 -19.69 -12.38
CA HIS A 290 21.76 -20.22 -11.16
C HIS A 290 22.91 -21.21 -11.43
N ASN A 291 23.10 -21.72 -12.65
CA ASN A 291 24.16 -22.68 -12.98
C ASN A 291 25.49 -22.03 -13.39
N GLN A 292 25.58 -20.70 -13.41
CA GLN A 292 26.79 -19.94 -13.67
C GLN A 292 27.51 -19.58 -12.36
N GLU A 293 28.80 -19.23 -12.44
CA GLU A 293 29.58 -18.82 -11.26
C GLU A 293 29.07 -17.52 -10.64
N GLU A 294 28.55 -16.63 -11.48
CA GLU A 294 28.02 -15.33 -11.11
C GLU A 294 26.52 -15.28 -11.37
N GLN A 295 25.77 -14.86 -10.34
CA GLN A 295 24.36 -14.48 -10.48
C GLN A 295 24.28 -12.95 -10.54
N ALA A 296 23.67 -12.44 -11.61
CA ALA A 296 23.67 -11.03 -11.92
C ALA A 296 22.83 -10.22 -10.94
N VAL A 297 23.27 -9.01 -10.62
CA VAL A 297 22.55 -8.08 -9.74
C VAL A 297 22.38 -6.80 -10.52
N TYR A 298 21.15 -6.30 -10.56
CA TYR A 298 20.85 -5.00 -11.14
C TYR A 298 20.05 -4.16 -10.16
N TYR A 299 20.20 -2.84 -10.25
CA TYR A 299 19.18 -1.95 -9.72
C TYR A 299 18.49 -1.17 -10.85
N PHE A 300 17.23 -0.85 -10.61
CA PHE A 300 16.39 -0.01 -11.45
C PHE A 300 16.03 1.27 -10.71
N HIS A 301 16.09 2.40 -11.43
CA HIS A 301 15.65 3.70 -10.95
C HIS A 301 14.29 4.06 -11.56
N PRO A 302 13.17 3.90 -10.82
CA PRO A 302 11.81 4.11 -11.31
C PRO A 302 11.58 5.45 -12.00
N LEU A 303 12.06 6.55 -11.42
CA LEU A 303 11.89 7.91 -11.96
C LEU A 303 12.63 8.16 -13.28
N SER A 304 13.68 7.39 -13.57
CA SER A 304 14.48 7.57 -14.79
C SER A 304 14.28 6.45 -15.81
N GLY A 305 13.66 5.34 -15.41
CA GLY A 305 13.53 4.13 -16.23
C GLY A 305 14.86 3.39 -16.48
N ARG A 306 15.95 3.70 -15.76
CA ARG A 306 17.28 3.18 -16.07
C ARG A 306 17.69 2.01 -15.19
N TRP A 307 18.25 1.00 -15.83
CA TRP A 307 18.95 -0.12 -15.19
C TRP A 307 20.44 0.15 -15.04
N GLN A 308 21.02 -0.37 -13.97
CA GLN A 308 22.46 -0.40 -13.78
C GLN A 308 22.91 -1.73 -13.17
N SER A 309 24.06 -2.22 -13.64
CA SER A 309 24.68 -3.45 -13.14
C SER A 309 25.41 -3.20 -11.83
N CYS A 310 25.29 -4.15 -10.91
CA CYS A 310 25.99 -4.20 -9.63
C CYS A 310 27.04 -5.31 -9.63
N ALA A 311 27.83 -5.40 -8.56
CA ALA A 311 28.70 -6.56 -8.36
C ALA A 311 27.83 -7.83 -8.25
N PRO A 312 28.08 -8.88 -9.05
CA PRO A 312 27.25 -10.07 -9.04
C PRO A 312 27.46 -10.89 -7.77
N LEU A 313 26.47 -11.69 -7.43
CA LEU A 313 26.59 -12.69 -6.37
C LEU A 313 27.45 -13.85 -6.88
N GLN A 314 28.60 -14.05 -6.26
CA GLN A 314 29.59 -15.08 -6.63
C GLN A 314 29.20 -16.46 -6.08
N ARG A 315 28.09 -17.03 -6.58
CA ARG A 315 27.55 -18.31 -6.12
C ARG A 315 26.92 -19.12 -7.26
N LYS A 316 27.62 -20.18 -7.65
CA LYS A 316 27.11 -21.22 -8.55
C LYS A 316 26.12 -22.13 -7.86
N ASN A 317 25.13 -22.61 -8.60
CA ASN A 317 24.15 -23.64 -8.24
C ASN A 317 23.28 -23.34 -7.01
N LEU A 318 23.08 -22.08 -6.65
CA LEU A 318 22.20 -21.67 -5.54
C LEU A 318 20.88 -21.13 -6.10
N THR A 319 19.75 -21.67 -5.65
CA THR A 319 18.39 -21.23 -6.02
C THR A 319 17.47 -21.23 -4.80
N GLN A 320 16.19 -20.84 -4.95
CA GLN A 320 15.18 -20.85 -3.88
C GLN A 320 15.61 -20.17 -2.57
N TYR A 321 16.53 -19.22 -2.66
CA TYR A 321 16.87 -18.32 -1.57
C TYR A 321 15.78 -17.25 -1.41
N SER A 322 15.85 -16.48 -0.33
CA SER A 322 15.00 -15.30 -0.15
C SER A 322 15.85 -14.05 -0.14
N VAL A 323 15.36 -13.00 -0.82
CA VAL A 323 15.99 -11.68 -0.84
C VAL A 323 15.14 -10.72 -0.02
N ALA A 324 15.77 -9.94 0.85
CA ALA A 324 15.13 -8.88 1.63
C ALA A 324 16.00 -7.61 1.62
N ALA A 325 15.37 -6.47 1.80
CA ALA A 325 16.03 -5.19 1.97
C ALA A 325 15.87 -4.71 3.41
N LEU A 326 16.94 -4.15 3.98
CA LEU A 326 16.90 -3.52 5.30
C LEU A 326 17.97 -2.44 5.40
N GLY A 327 17.55 -1.20 5.66
CA GLY A 327 18.44 -0.03 5.54
C GLY A 327 18.98 0.10 4.11
N ASP A 328 20.27 0.39 3.98
CA ASP A 328 20.97 0.53 2.69
C ASP A 328 21.66 -0.78 2.25
N SER A 329 21.07 -1.94 2.57
CA SER A 329 21.66 -3.26 2.28
C SER A 329 20.63 -4.27 1.77
N VAL A 330 21.08 -5.11 0.82
CA VAL A 330 20.31 -6.28 0.34
C VAL A 330 20.84 -7.53 1.05
N PHE A 331 19.93 -8.37 1.53
CA PHE A 331 20.24 -9.64 2.18
C PHE A 331 19.75 -10.77 1.31
N VAL A 332 20.62 -11.75 1.07
CA VAL A 332 20.28 -13.05 0.46
C VAL A 332 20.45 -14.10 1.54
N THR A 333 19.37 -14.78 1.88
CA THR A 333 19.32 -15.74 2.99
C THR A 333 18.96 -17.14 2.48
N GLY A 334 19.65 -18.14 3.03
CA GLY A 334 19.43 -19.56 2.77
C GLY A 334 19.51 -19.94 1.29
N GLY A 335 18.71 -20.93 0.90
CA GLY A 335 18.56 -21.43 -0.46
C GLY A 335 18.86 -22.92 -0.59
N TYR A 336 18.63 -23.42 -1.79
CA TYR A 336 18.88 -24.80 -2.19
C TYR A 336 20.09 -24.84 -3.10
N PHE A 337 21.14 -25.52 -2.65
CA PHE A 337 22.44 -25.52 -3.30
C PHE A 337 22.77 -26.91 -3.85
N ARG A 338 23.38 -26.95 -5.04
CA ARG A 338 23.83 -28.19 -5.67
C ARG A 338 25.34 -28.27 -5.81
N GLU A 339 25.96 -29.14 -5.02
CA GLU A 339 27.33 -29.61 -5.26
C GLU A 339 27.30 -30.87 -6.14
N VAL A 340 26.84 -31.98 -5.56
CA VAL A 340 26.54 -33.24 -6.26
C VAL A 340 25.04 -33.53 -6.14
N LEU A 341 24.56 -33.60 -4.90
CA LEU A 341 23.15 -33.60 -4.53
C LEU A 341 22.71 -32.19 -4.15
N TRP A 342 21.40 -31.97 -4.16
CA TRP A 342 20.82 -30.74 -3.66
C TRP A 342 20.63 -30.82 -2.14
N PHE A 343 20.90 -29.72 -1.44
CA PHE A 343 20.68 -29.59 -0.01
C PHE A 343 20.41 -28.14 0.39
N SER A 344 19.69 -27.98 1.50
CA SER A 344 19.36 -26.68 2.08
C SER A 344 20.59 -26.05 2.75
N VAL A 345 20.81 -24.75 2.56
CA VAL A 345 21.93 -24.02 3.20
C VAL A 345 21.45 -22.95 4.18
N ASP A 346 22.33 -22.60 5.11
CA ASP A 346 22.15 -21.57 6.16
C ASP A 346 22.88 -20.25 5.81
N TRP A 347 23.39 -20.14 4.59
CA TRP A 347 24.26 -19.03 4.19
C TRP A 347 23.51 -17.69 4.14
N VAL A 348 24.22 -16.63 4.52
CA VAL A 348 23.73 -15.25 4.42
C VAL A 348 24.76 -14.39 3.71
N ARG A 349 24.31 -13.68 2.68
CA ARG A 349 25.11 -12.74 1.89
C ARG A 349 24.51 -11.35 1.96
N ILE A 350 25.34 -10.35 2.21
CA ILE A 350 24.92 -8.96 2.40
C ILE A 350 25.56 -8.11 1.32
N TYR A 351 24.75 -7.42 0.52
CA TYR A 351 25.23 -6.43 -0.43
C TYR A 351 25.15 -5.05 0.20
N GLU A 352 26.30 -4.45 0.50
CA GLU A 352 26.39 -3.06 0.98
C GLU A 352 26.27 -2.12 -0.21
N CYS A 353 25.15 -1.39 -0.33
CA CYS A 353 24.92 -0.53 -1.48
C CYS A 353 25.92 0.65 -1.56
N GLY A 354 26.30 1.23 -0.41
CA GLY A 354 27.26 2.34 -0.36
C GLY A 354 28.66 1.96 -0.86
N ASN A 355 29.09 0.73 -0.59
CA ASN A 355 30.41 0.21 -0.98
C ASN A 355 30.36 -0.65 -2.26
N GLN A 356 29.17 -0.93 -2.77
CA GLN A 356 28.90 -1.78 -3.94
C GLN A 356 29.62 -3.14 -3.88
N ARG A 357 29.57 -3.80 -2.73
CA ARG A 357 30.26 -5.07 -2.50
C ARG A 357 29.43 -6.06 -1.70
N TRP A 358 29.74 -7.34 -1.89
CA TRP A 358 29.19 -8.44 -1.10
C TRP A 358 30.05 -8.75 0.12
N LEU A 359 29.37 -8.98 1.24
CA LEU A 359 29.93 -9.45 2.50
C LEU A 359 29.27 -10.77 2.90
N ASP A 360 29.98 -11.53 3.73
CA ASP A 360 29.42 -12.66 4.46
C ASP A 360 28.69 -12.15 5.71
N GLY A 361 27.45 -12.60 5.90
CA GLY A 361 26.66 -12.36 7.11
C GLY A 361 26.74 -13.54 8.08
N PRO A 362 26.18 -13.39 9.31
CA PRO A 362 26.03 -14.50 10.23
C PRO A 362 25.11 -15.57 9.62
N ALA A 363 25.49 -16.85 9.72
CA ALA A 363 24.70 -17.96 9.22
C ALA A 363 23.40 -18.14 10.02
N LEU A 364 22.33 -18.57 9.34
CA LEU A 364 21.05 -18.92 9.97
C LEU A 364 21.25 -20.06 10.98
N GLN A 365 20.38 -20.14 11.99
CA GLN A 365 20.38 -21.27 12.93
C GLN A 365 19.92 -22.57 12.27
N LYS A 366 18.97 -22.49 11.34
CA LYS A 366 18.46 -23.62 10.55
C LYS A 366 18.63 -23.35 9.06
N SER A 367 19.28 -24.27 8.35
CA SER A 367 19.34 -24.25 6.90
C SER A 367 17.94 -24.40 6.31
N ARG A 368 17.66 -23.61 5.27
CA ARG A 368 16.31 -23.57 4.68
C ARG A 368 16.33 -23.03 3.26
N HIS A 369 15.35 -23.45 2.47
CA HIS A 369 15.05 -22.92 1.14
C HIS A 369 13.54 -22.68 0.99
N SER A 370 13.14 -21.97 -0.08
CA SER A 370 11.74 -21.64 -0.36
C SER A 370 11.02 -20.88 0.78
N HIS A 371 11.79 -20.28 1.69
CA HIS A 371 11.31 -19.49 2.82
C HIS A 371 10.99 -18.06 2.41
N CYS A 372 10.55 -17.28 3.38
CA CYS A 372 10.32 -15.85 3.26
C CYS A 372 11.31 -15.07 4.12
N SER A 373 11.68 -13.88 3.66
CA SER A 373 12.45 -12.94 4.44
C SER A 373 11.91 -11.52 4.24
N ILE A 374 11.97 -10.70 5.29
CA ILE A 374 11.52 -9.31 5.23
C ILE A 374 12.21 -8.44 6.28
N GLY A 375 12.55 -7.21 5.91
CA GLY A 375 13.03 -6.20 6.84
C GLY A 375 11.87 -5.39 7.43
N LEU A 376 11.87 -5.20 8.75
CA LEU A 376 10.90 -4.36 9.48
C LEU A 376 11.59 -3.73 10.70
N ASP A 377 11.46 -2.41 10.87
CA ASP A 377 11.97 -1.66 12.03
C ASP A 377 13.42 -1.99 12.44
N SER A 378 14.35 -2.00 11.46
CA SER A 378 15.78 -2.34 11.66
C SER A 378 16.06 -3.81 12.04
N VAL A 379 15.06 -4.68 11.94
CA VAL A 379 15.18 -6.12 12.17
C VAL A 379 14.88 -6.88 10.88
N LEU A 380 15.71 -7.87 10.56
CA LEU A 380 15.48 -8.79 9.45
C LEU A 380 14.82 -10.04 9.99
N TYR A 381 13.70 -10.46 9.41
CA TYR A 381 12.99 -11.69 9.75
C TYR A 381 13.14 -12.71 8.63
N VAL A 382 13.37 -13.97 9.00
CA VAL A 382 13.44 -15.13 8.12
C VAL A 382 12.50 -16.18 8.66
N MET A 383 11.55 -16.64 7.84
CA MET A 383 10.41 -17.43 8.33
C MET A 383 9.94 -18.46 7.31
N GLY A 384 9.50 -19.60 7.83
CA GLY A 384 8.98 -20.69 7.03
C GLY A 384 10.04 -21.39 6.18
N GLY A 385 9.57 -21.97 5.08
CA GLY A 385 10.38 -22.71 4.12
C GLY A 385 10.57 -24.18 4.47
N SER A 386 11.49 -24.81 3.76
CA SER A 386 11.79 -26.24 3.86
C SER A 386 13.25 -26.46 4.21
N MET A 387 13.50 -27.42 5.08
CA MET A 387 14.79 -28.11 5.22
C MET A 387 14.72 -29.46 4.53
N ASP A 388 15.84 -30.19 4.46
CA ASP A 388 15.87 -31.48 3.76
C ASP A 388 15.02 -32.55 4.48
N GLU A 389 14.73 -32.35 5.77
CA GLU A 389 13.90 -33.19 6.63
C GLU A 389 12.39 -32.84 6.62
N GLY A 390 11.98 -31.66 6.13
CA GLY A 390 10.59 -31.23 6.12
C GLY A 390 10.38 -29.72 6.17
N LEU A 391 9.13 -29.29 6.36
CA LEU A 391 8.79 -27.88 6.48
C LEU A 391 9.16 -27.30 7.85
N LEU A 392 9.42 -26.00 7.86
CA LEU A 392 9.74 -25.23 9.05
C LEU A 392 8.61 -24.25 9.37
N ALA A 393 8.19 -24.19 10.62
CA ALA A 393 7.42 -23.06 11.16
C ALA A 393 8.32 -22.02 11.84
N ASP A 394 9.61 -22.33 12.02
CA ASP A 394 10.54 -21.49 12.78
C ASP A 394 10.75 -20.13 12.12
N VAL A 395 10.84 -19.13 12.99
CA VAL A 395 11.12 -17.74 12.63
C VAL A 395 12.41 -17.33 13.31
N GLU A 396 13.34 -16.82 12.52
CA GLU A 396 14.59 -16.26 13.00
C GLU A 396 14.62 -14.76 12.72
N ARG A 397 15.16 -13.97 13.65
CA ARG A 397 15.36 -12.54 13.48
C ARG A 397 16.81 -12.14 13.67
N LEU A 398 17.23 -11.09 12.98
CA LEU A 398 18.55 -10.46 13.11
C LEU A 398 18.38 -8.96 13.28
N VAL A 399 18.83 -8.42 14.41
CA VAL A 399 18.88 -6.97 14.65
C VAL A 399 20.15 -6.41 14.02
N LEU A 400 20.02 -5.49 13.06
CA LEU A 400 21.21 -4.93 12.41
C LEU A 400 22.04 -4.08 13.38
N GLY A 401 23.35 -4.31 13.37
CA GLY A 401 24.30 -3.62 14.24
C GLY A 401 24.41 -4.22 15.64
N SER A 402 23.65 -5.26 15.97
CA SER A 402 23.91 -6.07 17.17
C SER A 402 25.15 -6.93 16.97
N GLU A 403 25.88 -7.20 18.06
CA GLU A 403 26.91 -8.25 18.09
C GLU A 403 26.30 -9.65 18.22
N GLU A 404 25.02 -9.72 18.58
CA GLU A 404 24.25 -10.96 18.68
C GLU A 404 23.88 -11.45 17.26
N GLY A 405 24.01 -12.76 17.04
CA GLY A 405 23.65 -13.39 15.78
C GLY A 405 22.13 -13.53 15.61
N TRP A 406 21.71 -14.48 14.78
CA TRP A 406 20.30 -14.80 14.61
C TRP A 406 19.68 -15.31 15.91
N GLU A 407 18.45 -14.86 16.20
CA GLU A 407 17.65 -15.29 17.35
C GLU A 407 16.35 -15.94 16.88
N GLY A 408 15.94 -17.04 17.53
CA GLY A 408 14.62 -17.62 17.31
C GLY A 408 13.53 -16.84 18.03
N VAL A 409 12.40 -16.63 17.36
CA VAL A 409 11.17 -16.05 17.94
C VAL A 409 10.00 -17.02 17.80
N SER A 410 8.80 -16.64 18.23
CA SER A 410 7.62 -17.50 18.15
C SER A 410 7.43 -18.07 16.74
N PRO A 411 7.17 -19.39 16.61
CA PRO A 411 6.98 -20.02 15.31
C PRO A 411 5.62 -19.65 14.70
N MET A 412 5.55 -19.74 13.38
CA MET A 412 4.31 -19.57 12.62
C MET A 412 3.23 -20.56 13.04
N VAL A 413 1.95 -20.18 12.91
CA VAL A 413 0.80 -21.06 13.22
C VAL A 413 0.81 -22.31 12.35
N ARG A 414 1.19 -22.17 11.08
CA ARG A 414 1.30 -23.25 10.10
C ARG A 414 2.63 -23.13 9.36
N ALA A 415 3.44 -24.20 9.38
CA ALA A 415 4.62 -24.31 8.54
C ALA A 415 4.23 -24.27 7.05
N VAL A 416 4.83 -23.36 6.29
CA VAL A 416 4.59 -23.25 4.85
C VAL A 416 5.87 -22.91 4.10
N GLU A 417 6.00 -23.44 2.89
CA GLU A 417 6.97 -22.98 1.89
C GLU A 417 6.28 -22.22 0.76
N ARG A 418 7.06 -21.46 -0.02
CA ARG A 418 6.56 -20.80 -1.25
C ARG A 418 5.35 -19.88 -0.98
N ALA A 419 5.25 -19.34 0.23
CA ALA A 419 4.24 -18.39 0.68
C ALA A 419 4.60 -16.94 0.31
N ALA A 420 3.61 -16.05 0.20
CA ALA A 420 3.87 -14.62 0.02
C ALA A 420 4.15 -13.94 1.36
N THR A 421 4.90 -12.84 1.35
CA THR A 421 5.19 -12.06 2.56
C THR A 421 5.15 -10.57 2.30
N ALA A 422 4.60 -9.83 3.26
CA ALA A 422 4.59 -8.37 3.28
C ALA A 422 4.64 -7.87 4.73
N ALA A 423 5.15 -6.65 4.92
CA ALA A 423 5.13 -5.97 6.20
C ALA A 423 4.10 -4.85 6.11
N LEU A 424 3.25 -4.73 7.13
CA LEU A 424 2.24 -3.70 7.22
C LEU A 424 2.18 -3.20 8.66
N SER A 425 2.41 -1.89 8.83
CA SER A 425 2.54 -1.26 10.14
C SER A 425 3.64 -1.93 10.98
N SER A 426 3.34 -2.44 12.17
CA SER A 426 4.30 -3.13 13.06
C SER A 426 4.12 -4.65 13.06
N CYS A 427 3.58 -5.18 11.96
CA CYS A 427 3.25 -6.59 11.80
C CYS A 427 3.84 -7.15 10.50
N VAL A 428 4.19 -8.43 10.55
CA VAL A 428 4.64 -9.20 9.40
C VAL A 428 3.55 -10.18 9.00
N TYR A 429 3.27 -10.30 7.71
CA TYR A 429 2.22 -11.16 7.19
C TYR A 429 2.81 -12.23 6.27
N VAL A 430 2.36 -13.46 6.45
CA VAL A 430 2.65 -14.60 5.57
C VAL A 430 1.34 -15.10 4.98
N ALA A 431 1.22 -14.98 3.67
CA ALA A 431 0.00 -15.29 2.93
C ALA A 431 0.15 -16.62 2.16
N CYS A 432 -0.74 -17.56 2.48
CA CYS A 432 -0.85 -18.86 1.80
C CYS A 432 0.46 -19.68 1.82
N GLY A 433 0.77 -20.41 0.74
CA GLY A 433 1.92 -21.32 0.63
C GLY A 433 1.52 -22.79 0.54
N LEU A 434 2.52 -23.67 0.45
CA LEU A 434 2.34 -25.13 0.53
C LEU A 434 2.57 -25.59 1.97
N ASP A 435 1.63 -26.36 2.50
CA ASP A 435 1.74 -26.97 3.83
C ASP A 435 2.41 -28.36 3.79
N GLU A 436 2.50 -29.01 4.95
CA GLU A 436 3.14 -30.33 5.13
C GLU A 436 2.45 -31.45 4.34
N ASN A 437 1.18 -31.26 3.97
CA ASN A 437 0.42 -32.22 3.17
C ASN A 437 0.62 -31.97 1.66
N GLY A 438 1.34 -30.92 1.27
CA GLY A 438 1.46 -30.46 -0.11
C GLY A 438 0.20 -29.76 -0.61
N GLU A 439 -0.68 -29.33 0.29
CA GLU A 439 -1.91 -28.59 -0.03
C GLU A 439 -1.66 -27.07 0.04
N ALA A 440 -2.41 -26.32 -0.76
CA ALA A 440 -2.34 -24.87 -0.72
C ALA A 440 -3.04 -24.35 0.53
N TYR A 441 -2.29 -23.85 1.49
CA TYR A 441 -2.83 -23.25 2.70
C TYR A 441 -3.52 -21.91 2.37
N SER A 442 -4.71 -21.67 2.91
CA SER A 442 -5.47 -20.43 2.66
C SER A 442 -5.23 -19.35 3.70
N GLY A 443 -4.65 -19.68 4.86
CA GLY A 443 -4.54 -18.73 5.97
C GLY A 443 -3.57 -17.58 5.68
N ILE A 444 -3.96 -16.38 6.14
CA ILE A 444 -3.10 -15.21 6.25
C ILE A 444 -2.60 -15.15 7.69
N GLN A 445 -1.35 -15.52 7.90
CA GLN A 445 -0.72 -15.55 9.21
C GLN A 445 -0.10 -14.19 9.49
N ARG A 446 -0.37 -13.62 10.66
CA ARG A 446 0.20 -12.34 11.08
C ARG A 446 1.04 -12.55 12.32
N TYR A 447 2.25 -11.99 12.28
CA TYR A 447 3.14 -11.89 13.41
C TYR A 447 3.08 -10.47 13.97
N VAL A 448 2.71 -10.36 15.25
CA VAL A 448 2.73 -9.08 15.95
C VAL A 448 4.04 -8.96 16.72
N VAL A 449 4.94 -8.10 16.22
CA VAL A 449 6.32 -8.00 16.68
C VAL A 449 6.43 -7.68 18.18
N LYS A 450 5.53 -6.84 18.70
CA LYS A 450 5.55 -6.40 20.11
C LYS A 450 5.18 -7.51 21.08
N GLU A 451 4.26 -8.38 20.71
CA GLU A 451 3.80 -9.47 21.56
C GLU A 451 4.53 -10.79 21.33
N ASP A 452 5.38 -10.86 20.29
CA ASP A 452 6.03 -12.10 19.83
C ASP A 452 5.01 -13.24 19.67
N GLN A 453 3.93 -12.96 18.93
CA GLN A 453 2.82 -13.88 18.75
C GLN A 453 2.33 -13.91 17.31
N TRP A 454 1.88 -15.10 16.92
CA TRP A 454 1.26 -15.34 15.63
C TRP A 454 -0.23 -15.62 15.77
N ASP A 455 -1.02 -15.06 14.85
CA ASP A 455 -2.43 -15.40 14.66
C ASP A 455 -2.75 -15.59 13.18
N VAL A 456 -3.98 -16.04 12.88
CA VAL A 456 -4.52 -16.13 11.53
C VAL A 456 -5.64 -15.11 11.41
N VAL A 457 -5.43 -14.08 10.59
CA VAL A 457 -6.34 -12.92 10.51
C VAL A 457 -7.45 -13.09 9.49
N SER A 458 -7.22 -13.91 8.45
CA SER A 458 -8.18 -14.14 7.38
C SER A 458 -7.78 -15.37 6.57
N TYR A 459 -8.64 -15.76 5.63
CA TYR A 459 -8.39 -16.85 4.69
C TYR A 459 -8.59 -16.36 3.26
N SER A 460 -7.58 -16.56 2.43
CA SER A 460 -7.64 -16.23 1.01
C SER A 460 -8.77 -17.00 0.31
N PRO A 461 -9.61 -16.32 -0.49
CA PRO A 461 -10.61 -16.99 -1.31
C PRO A 461 -10.00 -17.84 -2.44
N PHE A 462 -8.72 -17.60 -2.77
CA PHE A 462 -7.99 -18.33 -3.81
C PHE A 462 -6.62 -18.79 -3.28
N PRO A 463 -6.56 -19.85 -2.44
CA PRO A 463 -5.31 -20.34 -1.89
C PRO A 463 -4.35 -20.84 -2.97
N ARG A 464 -3.09 -20.42 -2.87
CA ARG A 464 -2.03 -20.70 -3.84
C ARG A 464 -0.65 -20.67 -3.17
N TYR A 465 0.35 -21.13 -3.92
CA TYR A 465 1.77 -21.03 -3.62
C TYR A 465 2.49 -20.37 -4.80
N ASP A 466 3.79 -20.09 -4.65
CA ASP A 466 4.55 -19.20 -5.56
C ASP A 466 3.92 -17.81 -5.67
N LEU A 467 3.39 -17.34 -4.56
CA LEU A 467 2.83 -16.01 -4.45
C LEU A 467 3.93 -15.00 -4.12
N VAL A 468 3.69 -13.77 -4.52
CA VAL A 468 4.42 -12.59 -4.05
C VAL A 468 3.42 -11.61 -3.44
N ALA A 469 3.83 -10.84 -2.45
CA ALA A 469 2.99 -9.81 -1.87
C ALA A 469 3.77 -8.53 -1.60
N THR A 470 3.03 -7.44 -1.51
CA THR A 470 3.53 -6.13 -1.08
C THR A 470 2.43 -5.39 -0.33
N GLU A 471 2.82 -4.34 0.38
CA GLU A 471 1.90 -3.44 1.05
C GLU A 471 1.75 -2.15 0.25
N LEU A 472 0.52 -1.62 0.20
CA LEU A 472 0.24 -0.29 -0.32
C LEU A 472 -1.02 0.26 0.37
N ASN A 473 -0.91 1.47 0.93
CA ASN A 473 -2.00 2.20 1.60
C ASN A 473 -2.76 1.37 2.64
N GLY A 474 -2.06 0.66 3.50
CA GLY A 474 -2.68 -0.10 4.57
C GLY A 474 -3.32 -1.42 4.14
N ALA A 475 -3.17 -1.82 2.88
CA ALA A 475 -3.70 -3.06 2.34
C ALA A 475 -2.59 -3.97 1.81
N LEU A 476 -2.82 -5.28 1.91
CA LEU A 476 -1.93 -6.29 1.37
C LEU A 476 -2.35 -6.65 -0.05
N TYR A 477 -1.41 -6.56 -0.98
CA TYR A 477 -1.61 -6.97 -2.36
C TYR A 477 -0.89 -8.29 -2.59
N VAL A 478 -1.62 -9.30 -3.03
CA VAL A 478 -1.11 -10.66 -3.27
C VAL A 478 -1.26 -11.00 -4.75
N PHE A 479 -0.17 -11.46 -5.36
CA PHE A 479 -0.10 -11.77 -6.79
C PHE A 479 0.41 -13.19 -7.04
N GLY A 480 -0.21 -13.88 -7.99
CA GLY A 480 0.22 -15.19 -8.49
C GLY A 480 -0.95 -15.97 -9.06
N GLY A 481 -1.18 -15.82 -10.37
CA GLY A 481 -2.36 -16.34 -11.06
C GLY A 481 -3.59 -15.42 -10.95
N GLN A 482 -3.91 -14.93 -9.74
CA GLN A 482 -4.91 -13.88 -9.53
C GLN A 482 -4.32 -12.77 -8.66
N ALA A 483 -4.79 -11.54 -8.87
CA ALA A 483 -4.38 -10.38 -8.10
C ALA A 483 -5.48 -10.02 -7.09
N LEU A 484 -5.11 -10.01 -5.80
CA LEU A 484 -6.01 -9.80 -4.69
C LEU A 484 -5.51 -8.64 -3.83
N ARG A 485 -6.43 -7.76 -3.41
CA ARG A 485 -6.22 -6.77 -2.36
C ARG A 485 -6.96 -7.24 -1.11
N PHE A 486 -6.26 -7.32 0.01
CA PHE A 486 -6.81 -7.64 1.32
C PHE A 486 -6.68 -6.44 2.26
N ASP A 487 -7.82 -5.97 2.76
CA ASP A 487 -7.89 -4.90 3.75
C ASP A 487 -7.97 -5.51 5.15
N VAL A 488 -6.87 -5.44 5.89
CA VAL A 488 -6.74 -6.14 7.18
C VAL A 488 -7.71 -5.57 8.23
N ASP A 489 -8.01 -4.27 8.15
CA ASP A 489 -8.82 -3.58 9.15
C ASP A 489 -10.32 -3.92 9.02
N THR A 490 -10.78 -4.28 7.82
CA THR A 490 -12.18 -4.62 7.53
C THR A 490 -12.42 -6.08 7.18
N ASP A 491 -11.36 -6.89 7.09
CA ASP A 491 -11.40 -8.29 6.60
C ASP A 491 -12.02 -8.41 5.19
N GLU A 492 -11.80 -7.41 4.33
CA GLU A 492 -12.36 -7.39 2.99
C GLU A 492 -11.35 -7.82 1.92
N TRP A 493 -11.78 -8.77 1.09
CA TRP A 493 -11.05 -9.20 -0.11
C TRP A 493 -11.62 -8.56 -1.36
N THR A 494 -10.77 -7.92 -2.15
CA THR A 494 -11.10 -7.36 -3.46
C THR A 494 -10.27 -8.03 -4.54
N VAL A 495 -10.93 -8.55 -5.58
CA VAL A 495 -10.27 -9.08 -6.77
C VAL A 495 -9.94 -7.92 -7.70
N LEU A 496 -8.67 -7.76 -8.07
CA LEU A 496 -8.24 -6.79 -9.07
C LEU A 496 -8.52 -7.34 -10.46
N LYS A 497 -9.37 -6.66 -11.23
CA LYS A 497 -9.84 -7.09 -12.56
C LYS A 497 -8.88 -6.65 -13.67
N GLU A 498 -7.61 -6.96 -13.51
CA GLU A 498 -6.56 -6.64 -14.48
C GLU A 498 -6.21 -7.87 -15.32
N GLU A 499 -6.63 -7.90 -16.59
CA GLU A 499 -6.38 -9.05 -17.48
C GLU A 499 -4.89 -9.37 -17.62
N CYS A 500 -4.02 -8.35 -17.58
CA CYS A 500 -2.57 -8.48 -17.63
C CYS A 500 -1.97 -9.30 -16.47
N LEU A 501 -2.67 -9.38 -15.32
CA LEU A 501 -2.21 -10.06 -14.11
C LEU A 501 -2.74 -11.49 -14.00
N GLY A 502 -3.96 -11.74 -14.52
CA GLY A 502 -4.75 -12.96 -14.30
C GLY A 502 -4.21 -14.27 -14.90
N THR A 503 -3.00 -14.28 -15.44
CA THR A 503 -2.36 -15.48 -16.03
C THR A 503 -0.84 -15.53 -15.84
N LYS A 504 -0.27 -14.54 -15.15
CA LYS A 504 1.19 -14.41 -14.98
C LYS A 504 1.62 -14.93 -13.60
N PHE A 505 2.79 -15.56 -13.58
CA PHE A 505 3.50 -15.90 -12.35
C PHE A 505 4.59 -14.87 -12.12
N PHE A 506 4.67 -14.35 -10.91
CA PHE A 506 5.65 -13.35 -10.53
C PHE A 506 6.66 -14.00 -9.58
N CYS A 507 7.91 -13.65 -9.77
CA CYS A 507 9.03 -14.10 -8.95
C CYS A 507 9.49 -13.02 -7.98
N GLY A 508 8.96 -11.81 -8.10
CA GLY A 508 9.25 -10.70 -7.21
C GLY A 508 8.16 -9.63 -7.27
N CYS A 509 7.93 -8.96 -6.15
CA CYS A 509 7.00 -7.84 -6.05
C CYS A 509 7.53 -6.84 -5.05
N THR A 510 7.35 -5.56 -5.33
CA THR A 510 7.69 -4.51 -4.39
C THR A 510 6.93 -3.22 -4.69
N THR A 511 6.64 -2.45 -3.65
CA THR A 511 6.08 -1.10 -3.78
C THR A 511 7.22 -0.08 -3.80
N VAL A 512 7.11 0.90 -4.71
CA VAL A 512 7.99 2.07 -4.82
C VAL A 512 7.13 3.30 -5.04
N SER A 513 7.28 4.31 -4.19
CA SER A 513 6.60 5.60 -4.29
C SER A 513 5.10 5.44 -4.57
N GLY A 514 4.41 4.53 -3.88
CA GLY A 514 2.97 4.31 -4.07
C GLY A 514 2.58 3.50 -5.31
N GLN A 515 3.52 3.03 -6.12
CA GLN A 515 3.28 2.18 -7.29
C GLN A 515 3.86 0.79 -7.06
N MET A 516 3.24 -0.25 -7.63
CA MET A 516 3.70 -1.63 -7.44
C MET A 516 4.43 -2.14 -8.67
N TYR A 517 5.65 -2.63 -8.47
CA TYR A 517 6.47 -3.25 -9.50
C TYR A 517 6.45 -4.76 -9.32
N LEU A 518 6.05 -5.46 -10.37
CA LEU A 518 5.97 -6.92 -10.41
C LEU A 518 6.99 -7.43 -11.41
N VAL A 519 7.83 -8.34 -10.93
CA VAL A 519 8.89 -8.94 -11.73
C VAL A 519 8.51 -10.39 -12.02
N SER A 520 8.42 -10.72 -13.30
CA SER A 520 8.10 -12.06 -13.76
C SER A 520 9.23 -12.64 -14.58
N GLU A 521 9.43 -13.93 -14.38
CA GLU A 521 10.12 -14.80 -15.30
C GLU A 521 9.08 -15.85 -15.68
N ARG A 522 8.45 -15.70 -16.87
CA ARG A 522 7.82 -16.78 -17.68
C ARG A 522 6.62 -16.30 -18.51
N LYS A 523 6.69 -16.56 -19.82
CA LYS A 523 5.52 -16.64 -20.72
C LYS A 523 5.55 -18.05 -21.33
N SER A 524 4.71 -18.96 -20.84
CA SER A 524 4.71 -20.39 -21.27
C SER A 524 5.99 -21.17 -20.89
N ASN A 525 6.57 -21.98 -21.78
CA ASN A 525 7.83 -22.73 -21.58
C ASN A 525 9.09 -21.92 -21.89
N LYS A 526 8.98 -20.59 -22.10
CA LYS A 526 10.11 -19.71 -22.34
C LYS A 526 10.18 -18.64 -21.24
N ALA A 527 11.35 -18.54 -20.61
CA ALA A 527 11.68 -17.46 -19.70
C ALA A 527 11.88 -16.17 -20.52
N PHE A 528 11.05 -15.17 -20.27
CA PHE A 528 11.28 -13.80 -20.73
C PHE A 528 11.22 -12.91 -19.50
N PRO A 529 12.28 -12.16 -19.22
CA PRO A 529 12.31 -11.27 -18.07
C PRO A 529 11.41 -10.07 -18.38
N ASN A 530 10.40 -9.84 -17.54
CA ASN A 530 9.37 -8.82 -17.75
C ASN A 530 9.04 -8.13 -16.42
N MET A 531 9.01 -6.80 -16.45
CA MET A 531 8.58 -5.96 -15.34
C MET A 531 7.25 -5.30 -15.68
N MET A 532 6.26 -5.50 -14.81
CA MET A 532 4.97 -4.83 -14.88
C MET A 532 4.92 -3.75 -13.81
N LEU A 533 4.39 -2.59 -14.18
CA LEU A 533 4.02 -1.51 -13.27
C LEU A 533 2.50 -1.53 -13.10
N LEU A 534 2.05 -1.69 -11.86
CA LEU A 534 0.66 -1.55 -11.48
C LEU A 534 0.51 -0.25 -10.69
N ASP A 535 -0.31 0.64 -11.23
CA ASP A 535 -0.68 1.89 -10.59
C ASP A 535 -2.19 1.92 -10.34
N PRO A 536 -2.63 1.74 -9.08
CA PRO A 536 -4.04 1.67 -8.76
C PRO A 536 -4.76 3.02 -8.88
N TYR A 537 -4.05 4.15 -9.04
CA TYR A 537 -4.65 5.48 -9.03
C TYR A 537 -4.95 6.03 -10.42
N ILE A 538 -4.47 5.39 -11.47
CA ILE A 538 -4.76 5.70 -12.88
C ILE A 538 -5.36 4.51 -13.63
N ASP A 539 -5.76 3.44 -12.91
CA ASP A 539 -6.25 2.18 -13.46
C ASP A 539 -5.35 1.63 -14.58
N ALA A 540 -4.03 1.71 -14.37
CA ALA A 540 -3.04 1.32 -15.38
C ALA A 540 -2.19 0.13 -14.92
N CYS A 541 -2.18 -0.90 -15.76
CA CYS A 541 -1.22 -2.00 -15.71
C CYS A 541 -0.33 -1.94 -16.95
N LEU A 542 0.90 -1.44 -16.78
CA LEU A 542 1.83 -1.18 -17.88
C LEU A 542 2.95 -2.22 -17.88
N GLU A 543 3.29 -2.73 -19.06
CA GLU A 543 4.54 -3.44 -19.28
C GLU A 543 5.66 -2.40 -19.45
N VAL A 544 6.76 -2.54 -18.70
CA VAL A 544 7.88 -1.60 -18.78
C VAL A 544 8.77 -2.01 -19.96
N ASP A 545 8.83 -1.16 -20.97
CA ASP A 545 9.46 -1.43 -22.28
C ASP A 545 10.96 -1.79 -22.18
N ASP A 546 11.69 -1.23 -21.21
CA ASP A 546 13.08 -1.58 -20.90
C ASP A 546 13.13 -2.84 -20.04
N ALA A 547 12.91 -3.97 -20.71
CA ALA A 547 12.89 -5.31 -20.14
C ALA A 547 14.09 -5.55 -19.20
N ILE A 548 13.84 -6.28 -18.12
CA ILE A 548 14.85 -6.61 -17.11
C ILE A 548 16.06 -7.26 -17.81
N PRO A 549 17.28 -6.80 -17.52
CA PRO A 549 18.49 -7.22 -18.24
C PRO A 549 18.89 -8.70 -18.03
N CYS A 550 18.22 -9.40 -17.12
CA CYS A 550 18.46 -10.81 -16.83
C CYS A 550 17.15 -11.56 -16.48
N PRO A 551 17.10 -12.89 -16.70
CA PRO A 551 16.09 -13.74 -16.07
C PRO A 551 16.14 -13.59 -14.54
N VAL A 552 15.04 -13.81 -13.85
CA VAL A 552 14.95 -13.60 -12.39
C VAL A 552 14.49 -14.91 -11.73
N PRO A 553 15.31 -15.53 -10.87
CA PRO A 553 14.94 -16.75 -10.19
C PRO A 553 13.74 -16.51 -9.26
N ILE A 554 13.10 -17.60 -8.86
CA ILE A 554 12.03 -17.61 -7.87
C ILE A 554 12.52 -16.83 -6.62
N ARG A 555 11.90 -15.67 -6.33
CA ARG A 555 12.12 -14.78 -5.15
C ARG A 555 13.37 -13.89 -5.18
N GLY A 556 13.69 -13.29 -6.33
CA GLY A 556 14.89 -12.46 -6.52
C GLY A 556 14.74 -10.93 -6.50
N CYS A 557 13.59 -10.34 -6.15
CA CYS A 557 13.38 -8.88 -6.26
C CYS A 557 13.08 -8.23 -4.90
N VAL A 558 13.71 -7.08 -4.62
CA VAL A 558 13.44 -6.25 -3.43
C VAL A 558 13.55 -4.76 -3.76
N THR A 559 12.88 -3.91 -2.98
CA THR A 559 13.15 -2.45 -3.01
C THR A 559 14.00 -2.04 -1.84
N ILE A 560 14.99 -1.21 -2.13
CA ILE A 560 15.71 -0.42 -1.14
C ILE A 560 15.31 1.04 -1.31
N ARG A 561 14.90 1.66 -0.20
CA ARG A 561 14.77 3.09 -0.08
C ARG A 561 16.09 3.68 0.42
N MET A 562 16.85 4.32 -0.49
CA MET A 562 18.07 5.03 -0.11
C MET A 562 17.74 6.47 0.29
N VAL A 563 18.17 6.84 1.49
CA VAL A 563 18.19 8.24 1.93
C VAL A 563 19.64 8.72 1.81
N MET A 564 19.98 9.35 0.67
CA MET A 564 21.35 9.84 0.38
C MET A 564 21.68 11.18 1.07
#